data_AF-A0A2H5YBC2-F1
#
_entry.id   AF-A0A2H5YBC2-F1
#
_cell.length_a   1.000
_cell.length_b   1.000
_cell.length_c   1.000
_cell.angle_alpha   90.00
_cell.angle_beta   90.00
_cell.angle_gamma   90.00
#
_symmetry.space_group_name_H-M   'P 1'
#
loop_
_entity.id
_entity.type
_entity.pdbx_description
1 polymer ?
#
loop_
_entity_poly.entity_id
_entity_poly.type
_entity_poly.pdbx_seq_one_letter_code
_entity_poly.pdbx_strand_id
1 'polypeptide(L)'
;MPRYWVIAPYGYEDRETFKRAWSYDLANGVIAIGWSEIGDPSRLSEEELLQALKQTHPKSARRASGILWRFYHEVQPGDIVVARRGRKTIAAIGTVAGKAFYSEEKGKERVGPDARYFCPNFLPVRWQEQPRDKELQGIPFAITTLYEISEQAFEKLMAGEVQEPSPAETRFELEKYLEEFIVSNFDAIFKRRLELFQDDDGVKGRQYETGVGRIDILAKERSTGALVVVELKKGQGADEVMGQVLRYMGWVQEHLCQEGQPVKGMIVCRQVEPTLQYALNMVRNVEAWTYRVHFELTPWQPGAPA
;
A
#
# COMPACT_ATOMS: atom_id res chain seq x y z
N MET A 1 17.09 3.18 -21.96
CA MET A 1 17.20 4.25 -20.94
C MET A 1 17.15 3.56 -19.59
N PRO A 2 17.93 4.03 -18.59
CA PRO A 2 17.94 3.42 -17.26
C PRO A 2 16.58 3.61 -16.57
N ARG A 3 16.17 2.64 -15.74
CA ARG A 3 15.04 2.80 -14.81
C ARG A 3 15.54 3.39 -13.50
N TYR A 4 14.65 4.00 -12.72
CA TYR A 4 14.99 4.69 -11.48
C TYR A 4 14.29 4.03 -10.29
N TRP A 5 15.07 3.54 -9.34
CA TRP A 5 14.57 2.73 -8.21
C TRP A 5 14.87 3.40 -6.88
N VAL A 6 13.83 3.67 -6.10
CA VAL A 6 14.00 4.08 -4.69
C VAL A 6 14.12 2.83 -3.83
N ILE A 7 15.18 2.73 -3.03
CA ILE A 7 15.43 1.59 -2.15
C ILE A 7 15.66 2.06 -0.71
N ALA A 8 14.97 1.41 0.22
CA ALA A 8 15.16 1.53 1.66
C ALA A 8 16.10 0.41 2.13
N PRO A 9 17.37 0.70 2.44
CA PRO A 9 18.39 -0.32 2.69
C PRO A 9 18.23 -1.03 4.06
N TYR A 10 17.54 -0.40 5.00
CA TYR A 10 17.33 -0.92 6.34
C TYR A 10 16.20 -0.17 7.07
N GLY A 11 15.58 -0.82 8.06
CA GLY A 11 14.63 -0.16 8.96
C GLY A 11 15.32 0.92 9.78
N TYR A 12 14.71 2.10 9.91
CA TYR A 12 15.30 3.24 10.62
C TYR A 12 15.06 3.21 12.14
N GLU A 13 14.28 2.24 12.64
CA GLU A 13 13.90 2.15 14.06
C GLU A 13 15.11 2.02 14.98
N ASP A 14 16.20 1.41 14.50
CA ASP A 14 17.51 1.40 15.13
C ASP A 14 18.52 2.22 14.31
N ARG A 15 18.80 3.44 14.79
CA ARG A 15 19.70 4.39 14.12
C ARG A 15 21.14 3.90 14.06
N GLU A 16 21.63 3.18 15.06
CA GLU A 16 23.02 2.73 15.10
C GLU A 16 23.22 1.53 14.19
N THR A 17 22.27 0.59 14.18
CA THR A 17 22.29 -0.52 13.21
C THR A 17 22.14 0.01 11.78
N PHE A 18 21.28 1.01 11.53
CA PHE A 18 21.21 1.66 10.22
C PHE A 18 22.56 2.25 9.79
N LYS A 19 23.23 3.03 10.67
CA LYS A 19 24.53 3.64 10.35
C LYS A 19 25.58 2.60 10.00
N ARG A 20 25.64 1.49 10.75
CA ARG A 20 26.59 0.40 10.49
C ARG A 20 26.31 -0.26 9.14
N ALA A 21 25.06 -0.66 8.92
CA ALA A 21 24.60 -1.23 7.66
C ALA A 21 24.91 -0.32 6.47
N TRP A 22 24.64 0.97 6.61
CA TRP A 22 24.88 1.95 5.56
C TRP A 22 26.38 2.17 5.30
N SER A 23 27.20 2.22 6.35
CA SER A 23 28.65 2.33 6.20
C SER A 23 29.23 1.13 5.46
N TYR A 24 28.74 -0.07 5.77
CA TYR A 24 29.10 -1.30 5.05
C TYR A 24 28.69 -1.24 3.57
N ASP A 25 27.46 -0.81 3.28
CA ASP A 25 26.92 -0.67 1.91
C ASP A 25 27.77 0.26 1.04
N LEU A 26 28.21 1.39 1.61
CA LEU A 26 29.07 2.34 0.91
C LEU A 26 30.47 1.78 0.66
N ALA A 27 31.09 1.17 1.67
CA ALA A 27 32.43 0.62 1.57
C ALA A 27 32.53 -0.55 0.59
N ASN A 28 31.46 -1.35 0.47
CA ASN A 28 31.43 -2.55 -0.35
C ASN A 28 30.74 -2.36 -1.72
N GLY A 29 30.23 -1.16 -2.01
CA GLY A 29 29.53 -0.90 -3.27
C GLY A 29 28.29 -1.77 -3.44
N VAL A 30 27.47 -1.87 -2.38
CA VAL A 30 26.23 -2.68 -2.39
C VAL A 30 25.09 -1.93 -1.71
N ILE A 31 23.86 -2.37 -1.96
CA ILE A 31 22.68 -2.07 -1.15
C ILE A 31 21.92 -3.37 -0.87
N ALA A 32 21.29 -3.49 0.30
CA ALA A 32 20.59 -4.72 0.69
C ALA A 32 19.13 -4.53 1.11
N ILE A 33 18.32 -5.55 0.91
CA ILE A 33 16.93 -5.65 1.39
C ILE A 33 16.68 -6.93 2.20
N GLY A 34 15.53 -6.95 2.88
CA GLY A 34 15.16 -7.87 3.96
C GLY A 34 14.69 -9.26 3.58
N TRP A 35 13.85 -9.88 4.43
CA TRP A 35 13.24 -11.21 4.29
C TRP A 35 14.24 -12.37 4.41
N SER A 36 15.03 -12.38 5.48
CA SER A 36 15.99 -13.47 5.76
C SER A 36 15.33 -14.82 6.03
N GLU A 37 14.07 -14.84 6.48
CA GLU A 37 13.37 -16.05 6.91
C GLU A 37 13.02 -17.00 5.76
N ILE A 38 13.03 -16.53 4.50
CA ILE A 38 12.71 -17.36 3.33
C ILE A 38 13.95 -17.97 2.66
N GLY A 39 15.16 -17.65 3.11
CA GLY A 39 16.40 -18.09 2.47
C GLY A 39 16.67 -17.36 1.14
N ASP A 40 17.37 -18.02 0.21
CA ASP A 40 17.77 -17.47 -1.10
C ASP A 40 16.59 -17.47 -2.09
N PRO A 41 16.03 -16.30 -2.46
CA PRO A 41 14.90 -16.22 -3.37
C PRO A 41 15.31 -16.29 -4.85
N SER A 42 16.61 -16.27 -5.18
CA SER A 42 17.10 -16.08 -6.56
C SER A 42 16.69 -17.18 -7.56
N ARG A 43 16.25 -18.34 -7.04
CA ARG A 43 15.85 -19.50 -7.83
C ARG A 43 14.36 -19.84 -7.71
N LEU A 44 13.59 -19.10 -6.93
CA LEU A 44 12.17 -19.37 -6.71
C LEU A 44 11.34 -18.84 -7.88
N SER A 45 10.29 -19.57 -8.26
CA SER A 45 9.22 -19.01 -9.10
C SER A 45 8.44 -17.94 -8.34
N GLU A 46 7.62 -17.15 -9.06
CA GLU A 46 6.77 -16.14 -8.43
C GLU A 46 5.78 -16.78 -7.43
N GLU A 47 5.23 -17.95 -7.77
CA GLU A 47 4.35 -18.72 -6.89
C GLU A 47 5.10 -19.26 -5.67
N GLU A 48 6.28 -19.85 -5.86
CA GLU A 48 7.10 -20.40 -4.76
C GLU A 48 7.51 -19.29 -3.78
N LEU A 49 7.93 -18.14 -4.30
CA LEU A 49 8.26 -16.96 -3.53
C LEU A 49 7.05 -16.47 -2.70
N LEU A 50 5.87 -16.38 -3.33
CA LEU A 50 4.65 -15.98 -2.64
C LEU A 50 4.27 -16.96 -1.52
N GLN A 51 4.42 -18.27 -1.76
CA GLN A 51 4.10 -19.30 -0.75
C GLN A 51 5.07 -19.26 0.43
N ALA A 52 6.39 -19.13 0.18
CA ALA A 52 7.39 -18.98 1.23
C ALA A 52 7.11 -17.75 2.11
N LEU A 53 6.70 -16.65 1.49
CA LEU A 53 6.32 -15.42 2.20
C LEU A 53 4.98 -15.51 2.92
N LYS A 54 4.02 -16.32 2.46
CA LYS A 54 2.77 -16.57 3.20
C LYS A 54 3.03 -17.32 4.51
N GLN A 55 4.01 -18.21 4.53
CA GLN A 55 4.37 -18.98 5.72
C GLN A 55 5.08 -18.12 6.78
N THR A 56 5.98 -17.23 6.34
CA THR A 56 6.83 -16.43 7.23
C THR A 56 6.26 -15.03 7.53
N HIS A 57 5.57 -14.42 6.55
CA HIS A 57 5.08 -13.04 6.58
C HIS A 57 3.63 -12.91 6.05
N PRO A 58 2.65 -13.64 6.62
CA PRO A 58 1.31 -13.82 6.02
C PRO A 58 0.57 -12.51 5.72
N LYS A 59 0.71 -11.48 6.58
CA LYS A 59 0.03 -10.19 6.43
C LYS A 59 0.59 -9.33 5.30
N SER A 60 1.83 -9.57 4.87
CA SER A 60 2.54 -8.75 3.87
C SER A 60 3.04 -9.56 2.68
N ALA A 61 2.70 -10.85 2.59
CA ALA A 61 3.28 -11.78 1.62
C ALA A 61 3.21 -11.29 0.18
N ARG A 62 2.03 -10.82 -0.28
CA ARG A 62 1.85 -10.33 -1.65
C ARG A 62 2.73 -9.10 -1.96
N ARG A 63 2.83 -8.18 -1.01
CA ARG A 63 3.68 -6.98 -1.15
C ARG A 63 5.17 -7.34 -1.16
N ALA A 64 5.59 -8.19 -0.24
CA ALA A 64 6.97 -8.67 -0.14
C ALA A 64 7.38 -9.43 -1.40
N SER A 65 6.49 -10.28 -1.93
CA SER A 65 6.73 -11.06 -3.15
C SER A 65 7.00 -10.13 -4.33
N GLY A 66 6.15 -9.12 -4.54
CA GLY A 66 6.36 -8.14 -5.60
C GLY A 66 7.61 -7.27 -5.41
N ILE A 67 8.10 -7.05 -4.18
CA ILE A 67 9.36 -6.35 -3.92
C ILE A 67 10.56 -7.22 -4.30
N LEU A 68 10.61 -8.45 -3.80
CA LEU A 68 11.71 -9.38 -4.07
C LEU A 68 11.77 -9.77 -5.54
N TRP A 69 10.62 -9.99 -6.18
CA TRP A 69 10.55 -10.27 -7.61
C TRP A 69 11.16 -9.14 -8.43
N ARG A 70 10.78 -7.88 -8.16
CA ARG A 70 11.38 -6.71 -8.82
C ARG A 70 12.88 -6.62 -8.58
N PHE A 71 13.32 -6.80 -7.33
CA PHE A 71 14.73 -6.72 -6.97
C PHE A 71 15.62 -7.74 -7.70
N TYR A 72 15.13 -8.98 -7.89
CA TYR A 72 15.89 -10.04 -8.54
C TYR A 72 15.73 -10.11 -10.07
N HIS A 73 14.58 -9.69 -10.61
CA HIS A 73 14.23 -9.91 -12.01
C HIS A 73 14.03 -8.63 -12.83
N GLU A 74 13.62 -7.52 -12.22
CA GLU A 74 13.32 -6.28 -12.94
C GLU A 74 14.41 -5.22 -12.84
N VAL A 75 15.13 -5.14 -11.72
CA VAL A 75 16.28 -4.25 -11.57
C VAL A 75 17.45 -4.79 -12.39
N GLN A 76 17.97 -3.99 -13.31
CA GLN A 76 19.02 -4.42 -14.24
C GLN A 76 20.31 -3.60 -14.08
N PRO A 77 21.49 -4.17 -14.43
CA PRO A 77 22.72 -3.40 -14.54
C PRO A 77 22.55 -2.18 -15.44
N GLY A 78 22.99 -1.01 -14.96
CA GLY A 78 22.79 0.28 -15.63
C GLY A 78 21.62 1.11 -15.09
N ASP A 79 20.68 0.52 -14.34
CA ASP A 79 19.63 1.27 -13.66
C ASP A 79 20.19 2.20 -12.57
N ILE A 80 19.40 3.19 -12.16
CA ILE A 80 19.75 4.14 -11.10
C ILE A 80 19.04 3.76 -9.80
N VAL A 81 19.79 3.75 -8.70
CA VAL A 81 19.29 3.54 -7.34
C VAL A 81 19.34 4.86 -6.58
N VAL A 82 18.21 5.25 -5.99
CA VAL A 82 18.09 6.29 -4.98
C VAL A 82 17.94 5.62 -3.62
N ALA A 83 19.04 5.53 -2.87
CA ALA A 83 19.01 5.00 -1.52
C ALA A 83 18.44 6.05 -0.57
N ARG A 84 17.41 5.69 0.20
CA ARG A 84 16.78 6.63 1.17
C ARG A 84 17.14 6.30 2.62
N ARG A 85 17.28 7.34 3.45
CA ARG A 85 17.24 7.23 4.92
C ARG A 85 15.96 7.88 5.42
N GLY A 86 15.14 7.11 6.14
CA GLY A 86 13.80 7.56 6.51
C GLY A 86 12.99 7.94 5.26
N ARG A 87 12.13 8.95 5.37
CA ARG A 87 11.26 9.39 4.26
C ARG A 87 11.59 10.74 3.66
N LYS A 88 12.69 11.36 4.10
CA LYS A 88 13.07 12.74 3.73
C LYS A 88 14.51 12.89 3.25
N THR A 89 15.34 11.85 3.36
CA THR A 89 16.77 11.97 3.05
C THR A 89 17.15 11.04 1.89
N ILE A 90 17.81 11.58 0.86
CA ILE A 90 18.59 10.77 -0.10
C ILE A 90 19.92 10.47 0.57
N ALA A 91 20.13 9.21 0.97
CA ALA A 91 21.37 8.78 1.58
C ALA A 91 22.51 8.76 0.54
N ALA A 92 22.26 8.19 -0.63
CA ALA A 92 23.14 8.26 -1.80
C ALA A 92 22.39 7.88 -3.09
N ILE A 93 23.06 8.14 -4.21
CA ILE A 93 22.62 7.68 -5.53
C ILE A 93 23.74 6.85 -6.14
N GLY A 94 23.37 5.81 -6.88
CA GLY A 94 24.32 4.97 -7.58
C GLY A 94 23.72 4.29 -8.80
N THR A 95 24.60 3.68 -9.59
CA THR A 95 24.21 2.88 -10.75
C THR A 95 24.35 1.40 -10.41
N VAL A 96 23.33 0.60 -10.74
CA VAL A 96 23.37 -0.85 -10.55
C VAL A 96 24.53 -1.43 -11.35
N ALA A 97 25.44 -2.10 -10.64
CA ALA A 97 26.69 -2.62 -11.20
C ALA A 97 26.62 -4.11 -11.56
N GLY A 98 25.59 -4.83 -11.12
CA GLY A 98 25.45 -6.26 -11.33
C GLY A 98 24.08 -6.79 -10.90
N LYS A 99 23.87 -8.10 -11.06
CA LYS A 99 22.64 -8.78 -10.64
C LYS A 99 22.55 -8.89 -9.12
N ALA A 100 21.33 -8.94 -8.60
CA ALA A 100 21.08 -9.22 -7.20
C ALA A 100 21.60 -10.62 -6.81
N PHE A 101 22.05 -10.78 -5.57
CA PHE A 101 22.52 -12.04 -5.01
C PHE A 101 22.18 -12.17 -3.52
N TYR A 102 22.03 -13.40 -3.05
CA TYR A 102 21.79 -13.70 -1.65
C TYR A 102 23.10 -13.99 -0.91
N SER A 103 23.27 -13.47 0.30
CA SER A 103 24.36 -13.83 1.20
C SER A 103 23.99 -13.59 2.66
N GLU A 104 23.77 -14.67 3.40
CA GLU A 104 23.48 -14.59 4.83
C GLU A 104 24.68 -14.07 5.64
N GLU A 105 25.89 -14.53 5.28
CA GLU A 105 27.15 -14.12 5.91
C GLU A 105 27.36 -12.61 5.83
N LYS A 106 27.29 -12.04 4.61
CA LYS A 106 27.41 -10.58 4.41
C LYS A 106 26.28 -9.83 5.07
N GLY A 107 25.07 -10.40 5.09
CA GLY A 107 23.91 -9.83 5.79
C GLY A 107 24.20 -9.63 7.28
N LYS A 108 24.75 -10.65 7.94
CA LYS A 108 25.13 -10.61 9.36
C LYS A 108 26.30 -9.67 9.61
N GLU A 109 27.35 -9.72 8.78
CA GLU A 109 28.51 -8.83 8.88
C GLU A 109 28.09 -7.35 8.81
N ARG A 110 27.17 -7.03 7.90
CA ARG A 110 26.65 -5.67 7.65
C ARG A 110 26.05 -4.99 8.89
N VAL A 111 25.46 -5.75 9.80
CA VAL A 111 24.79 -5.24 11.01
C VAL A 111 25.51 -5.61 12.30
N GLY A 112 26.45 -6.55 12.25
CA GLY A 112 27.20 -7.06 13.39
C GLY A 112 26.44 -8.11 14.22
N PRO A 113 27.12 -8.70 15.22
CA PRO A 113 26.67 -9.91 15.90
C PRO A 113 25.43 -9.73 16.79
N ASP A 114 25.17 -8.51 17.28
CA ASP A 114 24.08 -8.23 18.22
C ASP A 114 22.75 -7.88 17.54
N ALA A 115 22.73 -7.82 16.20
CA ALA A 115 21.56 -7.41 15.45
C ALA A 115 20.49 -8.51 15.44
N ARG A 116 19.26 -8.16 15.85
CA ARG A 116 18.11 -9.06 15.82
C ARG A 116 17.58 -9.38 14.42
N TYR A 117 18.05 -8.65 13.43
CA TYR A 117 17.58 -8.71 12.05
C TYR A 117 18.73 -8.35 11.11
N PHE A 118 18.71 -8.89 9.89
CA PHE A 118 19.66 -8.53 8.84
C PHE A 118 19.02 -8.60 7.46
N CYS A 119 19.64 -7.94 6.49
CA CYS A 119 19.20 -7.93 5.09
C CYS A 119 20.18 -8.75 4.24
N PRO A 120 19.82 -9.97 3.78
CA PRO A 120 20.74 -10.84 3.04
C PRO A 120 20.64 -10.72 1.52
N ASN A 121 19.69 -9.95 1.00
CA ASN A 121 19.47 -9.82 -0.45
C ASN A 121 20.19 -8.56 -0.94
N PHE A 122 21.32 -8.73 -1.62
CA PHE A 122 22.22 -7.66 -2.03
C PHE A 122 22.09 -7.30 -3.50
N LEU A 123 22.32 -6.04 -3.82
CA LEU A 123 22.46 -5.52 -5.16
C LEU A 123 23.78 -4.75 -5.28
N PRO A 124 24.68 -5.12 -6.21
CA PRO A 124 25.89 -4.35 -6.47
C PRO A 124 25.56 -2.95 -7.02
N VAL A 125 26.17 -1.92 -6.44
CA VAL A 125 25.94 -0.51 -6.82
C VAL A 125 27.26 0.24 -6.88
N ARG A 126 27.49 0.91 -8.02
CA ARG A 126 28.53 1.92 -8.15
C ARG A 126 27.97 3.25 -7.64
N TRP A 127 28.28 3.60 -6.41
CA TRP A 127 27.84 4.85 -5.79
C TRP A 127 28.46 6.07 -6.46
N GLN A 128 27.67 7.12 -6.64
CA GLN A 128 28.16 8.44 -7.04
C GLN A 128 28.84 9.13 -5.85
N GLU A 129 29.74 10.08 -6.12
CA GLU A 129 30.36 10.87 -5.05
C GLU A 129 29.32 11.75 -4.33
N GLN A 130 28.42 12.35 -5.10
CA GLN A 130 27.32 13.19 -4.63
C GLN A 130 26.02 12.82 -5.37
N PRO A 131 24.84 13.07 -4.78
CA PRO A 131 24.60 13.63 -3.45
C PRO A 131 24.81 12.63 -2.31
N ARG A 132 25.18 13.12 -1.13
CA ARG A 132 25.23 12.36 0.14
C ARG A 132 24.38 13.01 1.19
N ASP A 133 23.57 12.21 1.89
CA ASP A 133 22.71 12.64 2.99
C ASP A 133 21.91 13.93 2.68
N LYS A 134 21.42 14.06 1.44
CA LYS A 134 20.66 15.23 1.01
C LYS A 134 19.27 15.20 1.65
N GLU A 135 19.03 16.13 2.56
CA GLU A 135 17.70 16.38 3.12
C GLU A 135 16.79 17.02 2.07
N LEU A 136 15.55 16.54 2.02
CA LEU A 136 14.52 17.00 1.11
C LEU A 136 13.42 17.72 1.89
N GLN A 137 12.79 18.69 1.24
CA GLN A 137 11.58 19.32 1.76
C GLN A 137 10.38 18.37 1.58
N GLY A 138 9.45 18.33 2.55
CA GLY A 138 8.28 17.43 2.51
C GLY A 138 8.57 15.98 2.89
N ILE A 139 7.74 15.05 2.43
CA ILE A 139 7.90 13.58 2.65
C ILE A 139 7.78 12.87 1.29
N PRO A 140 8.79 12.97 0.42
CA PRO A 140 8.70 12.47 -0.96
C PRO A 140 8.77 10.95 -1.06
N PHE A 141 9.31 10.25 -0.05
CA PHE A 141 9.44 8.80 -0.13
C PHE A 141 8.25 8.05 0.49
N ALA A 142 7.78 7.03 -0.21
CA ALA A 142 6.79 6.08 0.29
C ALA A 142 7.37 5.16 1.37
N ILE A 143 6.49 4.53 2.17
CA ILE A 143 6.87 3.60 3.25
C ILE A 143 7.36 2.24 2.68
N THR A 144 7.25 2.01 1.38
CA THR A 144 7.69 0.75 0.74
C THR A 144 9.22 0.64 0.62
N THR A 145 9.73 -0.58 0.60
CA THR A 145 11.17 -0.88 0.56
C THR A 145 11.77 -0.63 -0.82
N LEU A 146 11.05 -0.99 -1.89
CA LEU A 146 11.51 -0.81 -3.26
C LEU A 146 10.35 -0.43 -4.18
N TYR A 147 10.56 0.61 -4.97
CA TYR A 147 9.65 1.06 -6.00
C TYR A 147 10.34 1.85 -7.10
N GLU A 148 9.76 1.78 -8.30
CA GLU A 148 10.20 2.56 -9.45
C GLU A 148 9.61 3.97 -9.37
N ILE A 149 10.38 4.95 -9.84
CA ILE A 149 9.94 6.31 -10.11
C ILE A 149 10.23 6.67 -11.57
N SER A 150 9.51 7.63 -12.13
CA SER A 150 9.83 8.14 -13.46
C SER A 150 11.11 8.98 -13.43
N GLU A 151 11.74 9.14 -14.60
CA GLU A 151 12.86 10.06 -14.79
C GLU A 151 12.51 11.48 -14.33
N GLN A 152 11.33 11.99 -14.67
CA GLN A 152 10.85 13.30 -14.23
C GLN A 152 10.75 13.39 -12.70
N ALA A 153 10.30 12.33 -12.02
CA ALA A 153 10.26 12.31 -10.57
C ALA A 153 11.67 12.29 -9.97
N PHE A 154 12.60 11.55 -10.58
CA PHE A 154 14.02 11.57 -10.22
C PHE A 154 14.65 12.96 -10.38
N GLU A 155 14.44 13.62 -11.51
CA GLU A 155 14.94 14.98 -11.77
C GLU A 155 14.43 15.98 -10.72
N LYS A 156 13.15 15.89 -10.34
CA LYS A 156 12.57 16.73 -9.28
C LYS A 156 13.20 16.47 -7.90
N LEU A 157 13.40 15.20 -7.54
CA LEU A 157 14.13 14.83 -6.32
C LEU A 157 15.55 15.42 -6.32
N MET A 158 16.20 15.41 -7.48
CA MET A 158 17.54 15.97 -7.66
C MET A 158 17.56 17.50 -7.59
N ALA A 159 16.55 18.18 -8.14
CA ALA A 159 16.38 19.62 -8.03
C ALA A 159 16.06 20.07 -6.59
N GLY A 160 15.63 19.16 -5.71
CA GLY A 160 15.17 19.50 -4.36
C GLY A 160 13.80 20.19 -4.35
N GLU A 161 13.09 20.12 -5.48
CA GLU A 161 11.73 20.61 -5.61
C GLU A 161 10.78 19.64 -4.89
N VAL A 162 9.85 20.21 -4.13
CA VAL A 162 8.84 19.42 -3.41
C VAL A 162 8.12 18.55 -4.43
N GLN A 163 8.16 17.23 -4.22
CA GLN A 163 7.13 16.40 -4.81
C GLN A 163 5.84 16.80 -4.09
N GLU A 164 5.07 17.71 -4.69
CA GLU A 164 3.66 17.76 -4.38
C GLU A 164 3.16 16.33 -4.52
N PRO A 165 2.51 15.77 -3.48
CA PRO A 165 1.96 14.43 -3.59
C PRO A 165 1.17 14.41 -4.88
N SER A 166 1.52 13.48 -5.77
CA SER A 166 0.86 13.43 -7.07
C SER A 166 -0.65 13.42 -6.82
N PRO A 167 -1.47 13.95 -7.73
CA PRO A 167 -2.91 13.88 -7.56
C PRO A 167 -3.35 12.45 -7.22
N ALA A 168 -2.65 11.41 -7.70
CA ALA A 168 -2.90 10.02 -7.32
C ALA A 168 -2.56 9.69 -5.85
N GLU A 169 -1.41 10.12 -5.35
CA GLU A 169 -0.99 9.90 -3.95
C GLU A 169 -1.85 10.69 -2.96
N THR A 170 -2.17 11.95 -3.26
CA THR A 170 -3.11 12.75 -2.45
C THR A 170 -4.49 12.08 -2.41
N ARG A 171 -4.95 11.57 -3.56
CA ARG A 171 -6.22 10.83 -3.66
C ARG A 171 -6.19 9.54 -2.83
N PHE A 172 -5.09 8.78 -2.87
CA PHE A 172 -4.95 7.55 -2.11
C PHE A 172 -4.88 7.79 -0.59
N GLU A 173 -4.20 8.84 -0.14
CA GLU A 173 -4.21 9.21 1.27
C GLU A 173 -5.62 9.62 1.74
N LEU A 174 -6.38 10.37 0.93
CA LEU A 174 -7.78 10.68 1.24
C LEU A 174 -8.67 9.43 1.28
N GLU A 175 -8.44 8.44 0.40
CA GLU A 175 -9.16 7.16 0.39
C GLU A 175 -9.01 6.35 1.67
N LYS A 176 -7.87 6.47 2.36
CA LYS A 176 -7.67 5.82 3.67
C LYS A 176 -8.66 6.33 4.72
N TYR A 177 -9.05 7.59 4.66
CA TYR A 177 -9.98 8.22 5.60
C TYR A 177 -11.45 8.14 5.14
N LEU A 178 -11.72 7.64 3.93
CA LEU A 178 -13.06 7.61 3.35
C LEU A 178 -14.06 6.84 4.23
N GLU A 179 -13.65 5.68 4.74
CA GLU A 179 -14.50 4.84 5.60
C GLU A 179 -14.92 5.56 6.87
N GLU A 180 -13.95 6.18 7.56
CA GLU A 180 -14.19 6.93 8.79
C GLU A 180 -15.08 8.14 8.53
N PHE A 181 -14.85 8.85 7.42
CA PHE A 181 -15.69 9.96 6.99
C PHE A 181 -17.13 9.51 6.73
N ILE A 182 -17.32 8.39 6.03
CA ILE A 182 -18.64 7.81 5.75
C ILE A 182 -19.35 7.46 7.06
N VAL A 183 -18.69 6.75 7.96
CA VAL A 183 -19.29 6.32 9.24
C VAL A 183 -19.60 7.51 10.15
N SER A 184 -18.72 8.52 10.20
CA SER A 184 -18.94 9.73 11.01
C SER A 184 -20.08 10.61 10.51
N ASN A 185 -20.41 10.52 9.21
CA ASN A 185 -21.46 11.31 8.56
C ASN A 185 -22.58 10.43 7.99
N PHE A 186 -22.76 9.22 8.53
CA PHE A 186 -23.53 8.14 7.90
C PHE A 186 -24.97 8.55 7.57
N ASP A 187 -25.66 9.14 8.55
CA ASP A 187 -27.03 9.64 8.41
C ASP A 187 -27.15 10.71 7.32
N ALA A 188 -26.19 11.62 7.22
CA ALA A 188 -26.19 12.70 6.23
C ALA A 188 -25.92 12.15 4.82
N ILE A 189 -24.91 11.28 4.69
CA ILE A 189 -24.49 10.69 3.41
C ILE A 189 -25.58 9.82 2.82
N PHE A 190 -26.15 8.93 3.63
CA PHE A 190 -27.20 8.02 3.18
C PHE A 190 -28.60 8.61 3.37
N LYS A 191 -28.73 9.88 3.77
CA LYS A 191 -30.00 10.57 4.02
C LYS A 191 -30.94 9.76 4.90
N ARG A 192 -30.38 9.12 5.94
CA ARG A 192 -31.06 8.17 6.85
C ARG A 192 -31.71 6.97 6.15
N ARG A 193 -31.44 6.70 4.87
CA ARG A 193 -31.90 5.49 4.17
C ARG A 193 -31.32 4.23 4.79
N LEU A 194 -30.03 4.30 5.13
CA LEU A 194 -29.30 3.23 5.79
C LEU A 194 -29.07 3.59 7.25
N GLU A 195 -29.00 2.56 8.09
CA GLU A 195 -28.46 2.64 9.44
C GLU A 195 -27.27 1.72 9.58
N LEU A 196 -26.26 2.12 10.36
CA LEU A 196 -25.12 1.25 10.62
C LEU A 196 -25.61 0.02 11.37
N PHE A 197 -25.24 -1.17 10.90
CA PHE A 197 -25.66 -2.41 11.54
C PHE A 197 -25.06 -2.51 12.95
N GLN A 198 -25.76 -3.19 13.84
CA GLN A 198 -25.26 -3.58 15.15
C GLN A 198 -25.82 -4.97 15.43
N ASP A 199 -24.96 -5.92 15.78
CA ASP A 199 -25.40 -7.26 16.19
C ASP A 199 -25.88 -7.29 17.65
N ASP A 200 -26.32 -8.47 18.08
CA ASP A 200 -26.85 -8.71 19.43
C ASP A 200 -25.78 -8.50 20.53
N ASP A 201 -24.49 -8.66 20.18
CA ASP A 201 -23.34 -8.42 21.07
C ASP A 201 -22.91 -6.95 21.10
N GLY A 202 -23.54 -6.09 20.31
CA GLY A 202 -23.26 -4.66 20.24
C GLY A 202 -22.10 -4.28 19.31
N VAL A 203 -21.59 -5.22 18.52
CA VAL A 203 -20.55 -4.95 17.52
C VAL A 203 -21.15 -4.13 16.39
N LYS A 204 -20.55 -2.96 16.14
CA LYS A 204 -20.98 -2.05 15.08
C LYS A 204 -20.52 -2.54 13.72
N GLY A 205 -21.31 -2.30 12.69
CA GLY A 205 -21.06 -2.72 11.31
C GLY A 205 -19.86 -2.06 10.63
N ARG A 206 -19.04 -1.26 11.30
CA ARG A 206 -17.80 -0.74 10.71
C ARG A 206 -16.69 -1.77 10.88
N GLN A 207 -16.00 -2.12 9.80
CA GLN A 207 -14.93 -3.11 9.81
C GLN A 207 -15.38 -4.44 10.42
N TYR A 208 -16.57 -4.89 10.02
CA TYR A 208 -17.24 -6.04 10.61
C TYR A 208 -16.50 -7.34 10.22
N GLU A 209 -15.96 -8.03 11.22
CA GLU A 209 -15.19 -9.27 11.04
C GLU A 209 -16.12 -10.45 10.75
N THR A 210 -15.76 -11.29 9.78
CA THR A 210 -16.52 -12.50 9.40
C THR A 210 -15.57 -13.67 9.18
N GLY A 211 -16.12 -14.88 9.06
CA GLY A 211 -15.34 -16.07 8.71
C GLY A 211 -14.68 -16.02 7.32
N VAL A 212 -15.10 -15.09 6.44
CA VAL A 212 -14.65 -14.99 5.05
C VAL A 212 -13.91 -13.68 4.74
N GLY A 213 -13.52 -12.94 5.78
CA GLY A 213 -12.83 -11.66 5.69
C GLY A 213 -13.56 -10.55 6.44
N ARG A 214 -13.18 -9.32 6.19
CA ARG A 214 -13.69 -8.15 6.90
C ARG A 214 -14.49 -7.26 5.95
N ILE A 215 -15.72 -6.95 6.33
CA ILE A 215 -16.60 -6.04 5.59
C ILE A 215 -16.24 -4.61 5.99
N ASP A 216 -15.99 -3.72 5.03
CA ASP A 216 -15.68 -2.31 5.34
C ASP A 216 -16.82 -1.66 6.14
N ILE A 217 -18.06 -1.75 5.63
CA ILE A 217 -19.25 -1.25 6.31
C ILE A 217 -20.42 -2.21 6.08
N LEU A 218 -21.04 -2.69 7.15
CA LEU A 218 -22.30 -3.43 7.16
C LEU A 218 -23.40 -2.50 7.69
N ALA A 219 -24.49 -2.44 6.94
CA ALA A 219 -25.61 -1.54 7.23
C ALA A 219 -26.94 -2.28 7.09
N LYS A 220 -28.01 -1.63 7.53
CA LYS A 220 -29.38 -2.06 7.33
C LYS A 220 -30.18 -0.97 6.61
N GLU A 221 -30.90 -1.34 5.57
CA GLU A 221 -31.81 -0.44 4.89
C GLU A 221 -33.10 -0.32 5.69
N ARG A 222 -33.46 0.91 6.10
CA ARG A 222 -34.60 1.14 7.00
C ARG A 222 -35.94 0.75 6.38
N SER A 223 -36.10 0.96 5.07
CA SER A 223 -37.38 0.76 4.38
C SER A 223 -37.74 -0.71 4.17
N THR A 224 -36.75 -1.57 3.98
CA THR A 224 -36.95 -2.98 3.63
C THR A 224 -36.45 -3.95 4.70
N GLY A 225 -35.62 -3.47 5.63
CA GLY A 225 -34.87 -4.31 6.55
C GLY A 225 -33.70 -5.03 5.89
N ALA A 226 -33.39 -4.79 4.60
CA ALA A 226 -32.28 -5.45 3.92
C ALA A 226 -30.95 -5.21 4.62
N LEU A 227 -30.12 -6.24 4.77
CA LEU A 227 -28.72 -6.03 5.14
C LEU A 227 -27.94 -5.60 3.90
N VAL A 228 -27.10 -4.58 4.05
CA VAL A 228 -26.34 -3.96 2.96
C VAL A 228 -24.86 -4.07 3.27
N VAL A 229 -24.15 -4.86 2.47
CA VAL A 229 -22.69 -4.98 2.49
C VAL A 229 -22.13 -3.85 1.63
N VAL A 230 -21.41 -2.93 2.25
CA VAL A 230 -20.78 -1.79 1.58
C VAL A 230 -19.26 -2.00 1.53
N GLU A 231 -18.71 -2.09 0.32
CA GLU A 231 -17.27 -2.25 0.07
C GLU A 231 -16.70 -0.99 -0.58
N LEU A 232 -15.57 -0.48 -0.06
CA LEU A 232 -14.93 0.71 -0.60
C LEU A 232 -13.80 0.32 -1.56
N LYS A 233 -13.92 0.70 -2.83
CA LYS A 233 -12.87 0.46 -3.84
C LYS A 233 -11.71 1.45 -3.64
N LYS A 234 -10.81 1.15 -2.69
CA LYS A 234 -9.60 1.93 -2.34
C LYS A 234 -8.41 1.55 -3.23
N GLY A 235 -8.58 1.66 -4.55
CA GLY A 235 -7.56 1.28 -5.55
C GLY A 235 -7.52 -0.20 -5.96
N GLN A 236 -8.47 -1.02 -5.51
CA GLN A 236 -8.63 -2.43 -5.94
C GLN A 236 -9.11 -2.54 -7.39
N GLY A 237 -8.85 -3.67 -8.05
CA GLY A 237 -9.41 -4.00 -9.37
C GLY A 237 -10.92 -4.29 -9.34
N ALA A 238 -11.60 -4.24 -10.49
CA ALA A 238 -13.04 -4.52 -10.58
C ALA A 238 -13.43 -5.93 -10.11
N ASP A 239 -12.66 -6.95 -10.51
CA ASP A 239 -12.95 -8.35 -10.17
C ASP A 239 -12.74 -8.64 -8.68
N GLU A 240 -11.72 -8.00 -8.09
CA GLU A 240 -11.41 -8.12 -6.66
C GLU A 240 -12.57 -7.59 -5.81
N VAL A 241 -13.03 -6.36 -6.07
CA VAL A 241 -14.11 -5.74 -5.29
C VAL A 241 -15.44 -6.48 -5.47
N MET A 242 -15.75 -6.93 -6.70
CA MET A 242 -16.96 -7.71 -6.96
C MET A 242 -16.94 -9.05 -6.23
N GLY A 243 -15.80 -9.77 -6.29
CA GLY A 243 -15.63 -11.04 -5.60
C GLY A 243 -15.75 -10.91 -4.08
N GLN A 244 -15.20 -9.83 -3.50
CA GLN A 244 -15.35 -9.53 -2.07
C GLN A 244 -16.80 -9.29 -1.69
N VAL A 245 -17.49 -8.38 -2.37
CA VAL A 245 -18.90 -8.06 -2.10
C VAL A 245 -19.77 -9.31 -2.17
N LEU A 246 -19.66 -10.11 -3.23
CA LEU A 246 -20.46 -11.31 -3.40
C LEU A 246 -20.19 -12.35 -2.30
N ARG A 247 -18.92 -12.53 -1.92
CA ARG A 247 -18.52 -13.45 -0.84
C ARG A 247 -19.09 -13.00 0.50
N TYR A 248 -19.00 -11.71 0.82
CA TYR A 248 -19.54 -11.15 2.05
C TYR A 248 -21.07 -11.22 2.08
N MET A 249 -21.73 -10.93 0.98
CA MET A 249 -23.19 -11.05 0.87
C MET A 249 -23.65 -12.48 1.13
N GLY A 250 -22.96 -13.48 0.57
CA GLY A 250 -23.25 -14.89 0.84
C GLY A 250 -23.13 -15.25 2.32
N TRP A 251 -22.05 -14.83 2.97
CA TRP A 251 -21.86 -15.06 4.40
C TRP A 251 -22.92 -14.37 5.26
N VAL A 252 -23.23 -13.10 4.97
CA VAL A 252 -24.27 -12.32 5.68
C VAL A 252 -25.65 -12.96 5.50
N GLN A 253 -25.97 -13.43 4.30
CA GLN A 253 -27.24 -14.10 4.01
C GLN A 253 -27.42 -15.38 4.83
N GLU A 254 -26.35 -16.14 5.02
CA GLU A 254 -26.36 -17.41 5.75
C GLU A 254 -26.34 -17.24 7.27
N HIS A 255 -25.64 -16.22 7.78
CA HIS A 255 -25.32 -16.11 9.21
C HIS A 255 -26.09 -15.01 9.94
N LEU A 256 -26.47 -13.93 9.26
CA LEU A 256 -27.06 -12.74 9.90
C LEU A 256 -28.50 -12.46 9.46
N CYS A 257 -28.90 -12.94 8.30
CA CYS A 257 -30.24 -12.70 7.80
C CYS A 257 -31.29 -13.62 8.42
N GLN A 258 -32.42 -13.04 8.79
CA GLN A 258 -33.64 -13.77 9.11
C GLN A 258 -34.22 -14.40 7.83
N GLU A 259 -35.11 -15.39 8.00
CA GLU A 259 -35.75 -16.06 6.88
C GLU A 259 -36.47 -15.05 5.97
N GLY A 260 -36.13 -15.06 4.68
CA GLY A 260 -36.66 -14.13 3.68
C GLY A 260 -36.10 -12.69 3.74
N GLN A 261 -35.20 -12.38 4.67
CA GLN A 261 -34.54 -11.07 4.72
C GLN A 261 -33.55 -10.91 3.55
N PRO A 262 -33.67 -9.84 2.76
CA PRO A 262 -32.80 -9.64 1.60
C PRO A 262 -31.41 -9.13 1.97
N VAL A 263 -30.40 -9.54 1.19
CA VAL A 263 -29.04 -8.97 1.24
C VAL A 263 -28.74 -8.21 -0.06
N LYS A 264 -28.15 -7.02 0.10
CA LYS A 264 -27.71 -6.16 -1.00
C LYS A 264 -26.22 -5.87 -0.88
N GLY A 265 -25.56 -5.66 -2.02
CA GLY A 265 -24.21 -5.15 -2.10
C GLY A 265 -24.19 -3.70 -2.56
N MET A 266 -23.25 -2.92 -2.04
CA MET A 266 -22.98 -1.56 -2.48
C MET A 266 -21.47 -1.38 -2.63
N ILE A 267 -21.02 -1.04 -3.82
CA ILE A 267 -19.63 -0.68 -4.08
C ILE A 267 -19.53 0.84 -4.08
N VAL A 268 -18.70 1.41 -3.21
CA VAL A 268 -18.42 2.85 -3.22
C VAL A 268 -17.07 3.08 -3.89
N CYS A 269 -17.07 3.84 -4.99
CA CYS A 269 -15.87 4.10 -5.79
C CYS A 269 -15.84 5.55 -6.29
N ARG A 270 -14.72 6.02 -6.86
CA ARG A 270 -14.67 7.36 -7.47
C ARG A 270 -15.38 7.40 -8.81
N GLN A 271 -15.18 6.34 -9.58
CA GLN A 271 -15.69 6.18 -10.93
C GLN A 271 -15.94 4.69 -11.16
N VAL A 272 -16.99 4.41 -11.93
CA VAL A 272 -17.26 3.06 -12.42
C VAL A 272 -16.44 2.86 -13.70
N GLU A 273 -15.43 2.00 -13.62
CA GLU A 273 -14.62 1.58 -14.78
C GLU A 273 -15.42 0.62 -15.67
N PRO A 274 -15.14 0.52 -16.99
CA PRO A 274 -15.88 -0.35 -17.89
C PRO A 274 -15.97 -1.80 -17.43
N THR A 275 -14.88 -2.35 -16.86
CA THR A 275 -14.84 -3.71 -16.31
C THR A 275 -15.83 -3.89 -15.15
N LEU A 276 -15.89 -2.94 -14.21
CA LEU A 276 -16.84 -2.95 -13.12
C LEU A 276 -18.28 -2.80 -13.63
N GLN A 277 -18.50 -1.95 -14.64
CA GLN A 277 -19.81 -1.79 -15.27
C GLN A 277 -20.32 -3.11 -15.87
N TYR A 278 -19.47 -3.84 -16.61
CA TYR A 278 -19.85 -5.15 -17.17
C TYR A 278 -20.21 -6.16 -16.08
N ALA A 279 -19.45 -6.19 -14.98
CA ALA A 279 -19.75 -7.08 -13.85
C ALA A 279 -21.09 -6.73 -13.17
N LEU A 280 -21.34 -5.45 -12.91
CA LEU A 280 -22.58 -4.96 -12.29
C LEU A 280 -23.82 -5.28 -13.14
N ASN A 281 -23.71 -5.22 -14.47
CA ASN A 281 -24.82 -5.56 -15.37
C ASN A 281 -25.29 -7.01 -15.24
N MET A 282 -24.44 -7.91 -14.73
CA MET A 282 -24.78 -9.32 -14.53
C MET A 282 -25.35 -9.63 -13.14
N VAL A 283 -25.23 -8.70 -12.17
CA VAL A 283 -25.60 -8.92 -10.77
C VAL A 283 -26.69 -7.94 -10.35
N ARG A 284 -27.90 -8.43 -10.09
CA ARG A 284 -29.09 -7.58 -9.87
C ARG A 284 -29.17 -6.92 -8.48
N ASN A 285 -28.48 -7.47 -7.49
CA ASN A 285 -28.55 -7.06 -6.09
C ASN A 285 -27.27 -6.36 -5.59
N VAL A 286 -26.42 -5.90 -6.52
CA VAL A 286 -25.24 -5.09 -6.22
C VAL A 286 -25.35 -3.77 -6.97
N GLU A 287 -25.24 -2.65 -6.25
CA GLU A 287 -25.21 -1.32 -6.83
C GLU A 287 -23.84 -0.66 -6.65
N ALA A 288 -23.54 0.34 -7.47
CA ALA A 288 -22.35 1.17 -7.31
C ALA A 288 -22.71 2.63 -7.04
N TRP A 289 -22.02 3.22 -6.07
CA TRP A 289 -22.14 4.62 -5.67
C TRP A 289 -20.82 5.31 -5.95
N THR A 290 -20.89 6.49 -6.59
CA THR A 290 -19.70 7.29 -6.85
C THR A 290 -19.57 8.44 -5.87
N TYR A 291 -18.35 8.71 -5.42
CA TYR A 291 -18.05 9.86 -4.56
C TYR A 291 -17.05 10.81 -5.24
N ARG A 292 -17.08 12.08 -4.83
CA ARG A 292 -16.13 13.11 -5.24
C ARG A 292 -15.64 13.86 -4.01
N VAL A 293 -14.35 14.17 -3.98
CA VAL A 293 -13.75 15.04 -2.95
C VAL A 293 -13.36 16.34 -3.62
N HIS A 294 -13.86 17.45 -3.10
CA HIS A 294 -13.48 18.80 -3.50
C HIS A 294 -12.79 19.47 -2.31
N PHE A 295 -11.57 19.97 -2.51
CA PHE A 295 -10.83 20.72 -1.52
C PHE A 295 -10.42 22.05 -2.13
N GLU A 296 -10.76 23.14 -1.43
CA GLU A 296 -10.45 24.50 -1.84
C GLU A 296 -10.03 25.29 -0.61
N LEU A 297 -8.93 26.03 -0.73
CA LEU A 297 -8.51 27.00 0.27
C LEU A 297 -8.71 28.38 -0.33
N THR A 298 -9.58 29.17 0.29
CA THR A 298 -9.75 30.58 -0.04
C THR A 298 -9.06 31.43 1.03
N PRO A 299 -8.34 32.49 0.63
CA PRO A 299 -7.75 33.40 1.61
C PRO A 299 -8.86 34.12 2.37
N TRP A 300 -8.74 34.16 3.69
CA TRP A 300 -9.62 34.98 4.51
C TRP A 300 -9.40 36.46 4.21
N GLN A 301 -10.47 37.19 3.87
CA GLN A 301 -10.42 38.63 3.65
C GLN A 301 -11.07 39.37 4.82
N PRO A 302 -10.37 40.35 5.45
CA PRO A 302 -10.98 41.19 6.46
C PRO A 302 -12.18 41.95 5.89
N GLY A 303 -13.35 41.81 6.51
CA GLY A 303 -14.57 42.56 6.15
C GLY A 303 -15.64 41.78 5.36
N ALA A 304 -15.44 40.49 5.07
CA ALA A 304 -16.52 39.64 4.56
C ALA A 304 -17.59 39.41 5.66
N PRO A 305 -18.89 39.60 5.38
CA PRO A 305 -19.93 39.23 6.33
C PRO A 305 -19.89 37.72 6.59
N ALA A 306 -20.02 37.35 7.86
CA ALA A 306 -20.12 35.97 8.33
C ALA A 306 -21.39 35.27 7.81
#